data_AF-A0A6N7KZN9-F1
#
_entry.id   AF-A0A6N7KZN9-F1
#
_cell.length_a   1.000
_cell.length_b   1.000
_cell.length_c   1.000
_cell.angle_alpha   90.00
_cell.angle_beta   90.00
_cell.angle_gamma   90.00
#
_symmetry.space_group_name_H-M   'P 1'
#
loop_
_entity.id
_entity.type
_entity.pdbx_description
1 polymer ?
#
loop_
_entity_poly.entity_id
_entity_poly.type
_entity_poly.pdbx_seq_one_letter_code
_entity_poly.pdbx_strand_id
1 'polypeptide(L)'
;MTSKKVSQLLIDLGVTRSHSRPKMSNDNPYSEAQFKTTKYMSDYPERFDSLAHAREWFDAFISYYNHEHRHSGIGLHTPASVHFGTAEEIRDQRAVTLAEAYARHPERFGRRPRPPEIPKTAWINDPAKRREPAPQTS
;
A
#
# COMPACT_ATOMS: atom_id res chain seq x y z
N MET A 1 3.94 8.08 -21.21
CA MET A 1 5.08 7.41 -21.86
C MET A 1 4.86 7.42 -23.36
N THR A 2 5.73 8.08 -24.13
CA THR A 2 5.51 8.36 -25.57
C THR A 2 6.31 7.45 -26.51
N SER A 3 7.06 6.48 -25.98
CA SER A 3 7.86 5.56 -26.79
C SER A 3 6.98 4.59 -27.58
N LYS A 4 7.16 4.56 -28.91
CA LYS A 4 6.44 3.63 -29.80
C LYS A 4 6.71 2.17 -29.45
N LYS A 5 7.98 1.81 -29.21
CA LYS A 5 8.39 0.43 -28.90
C LYS A 5 7.73 -0.09 -27.61
N VAL A 6 7.74 0.71 -26.55
CA VAL A 6 7.11 0.31 -25.28
C VAL A 6 5.58 0.28 -25.41
N SER A 7 5.01 1.19 -26.19
CA SER A 7 3.56 1.19 -26.46
C SER A 7 3.11 -0.11 -27.14
N GLN A 8 3.87 -0.58 -28.14
CA GLN A 8 3.57 -1.83 -28.82
C GLN A 8 3.71 -3.03 -27.87
N LEU A 9 4.80 -3.09 -27.10
CA LEU A 9 5.01 -4.16 -26.11
C LEU A 9 3.83 -4.27 -25.12
N LEU A 10 3.32 -3.15 -24.62
CA LEU A 10 2.19 -3.16 -23.69
C LEU A 10 0.90 -3.65 -24.36
N ILE A 11 0.68 -3.34 -25.64
CA ILE A 11 -0.44 -3.87 -26.42
C ILE A 11 -0.30 -5.38 -26.57
N ASP A 12 0.89 -5.86 -26.94
CA ASP A 12 1.16 -7.29 -27.14
C ASP A 12 0.96 -8.08 -25.83
N LEU A 13 1.25 -7.47 -24.68
CA LEU A 13 1.01 -8.03 -23.35
C LEU A 13 -0.44 -7.85 -22.85
N GLY A 14 -1.33 -7.23 -23.63
CA GLY A 14 -2.72 -6.97 -23.23
C GLY A 14 -2.87 -5.91 -22.12
N VAL A 15 -1.84 -5.10 -21.87
CA VAL A 15 -1.83 -4.09 -20.82
C VAL A 15 -2.43 -2.78 -21.34
N THR A 16 -3.59 -2.41 -20.79
CA THR A 16 -4.22 -1.12 -21.09
C THR A 16 -3.44 0.01 -20.45
N ARG A 17 -3.19 1.07 -21.22
CA ARG A 17 -2.44 2.24 -20.75
C ARG A 17 -3.38 3.31 -20.24
N SER A 18 -3.10 3.81 -19.04
CA SER A 18 -3.64 5.07 -18.53
C SER A 18 -2.53 6.10 -18.44
N HIS A 19 -2.89 7.38 -18.60
CA HIS A 19 -1.95 8.49 -18.51
C HIS A 19 -2.46 9.52 -17.53
N SER A 20 -1.61 9.91 -16.57
CA SER A 20 -1.82 11.08 -15.73
C SER A 20 -1.86 12.34 -16.58
N ARG A 21 -2.60 13.35 -16.12
CA ARG A 21 -2.63 14.65 -16.78
C ARG A 21 -1.24 15.31 -16.70
N PRO A 22 -0.83 16.06 -17.73
CA PRO A 22 0.44 16.77 -17.70
C PRO A 22 0.54 17.67 -16.47
N LYS A 23 1.66 17.56 -15.73
CA LYS A 23 2.00 18.40 -14.56
C LYS A 23 1.05 18.24 -13.36
N MET A 24 0.31 17.13 -13.25
CA MET A 24 -0.59 16.83 -12.13
C MET A 24 -0.03 15.67 -11.30
N SER A 25 0.73 15.97 -10.24
CA SER A 25 1.34 14.95 -9.36
C SER A 25 0.31 14.14 -8.57
N ASN A 26 -0.86 14.73 -8.30
CA ASN A 26 -1.95 14.06 -7.59
C ASN A 26 -2.71 13.01 -8.42
N ASP A 27 -2.36 12.82 -9.70
CA ASP A 27 -2.86 11.72 -10.52
C ASP A 27 -2.06 10.41 -10.30
N ASN A 28 -0.96 10.43 -9.52
CA ASN A 28 -0.21 9.22 -9.12
C ASN A 28 0.14 9.17 -7.62
N PRO A 29 -0.84 9.38 -6.71
CA PRO A 29 -0.58 9.53 -5.29
C PRO A 29 -0.07 8.26 -4.62
N TYR A 30 -0.36 7.07 -5.18
CA TYR A 30 0.13 5.81 -4.63
C TYR A 30 1.65 5.66 -4.79
N SER A 31 2.20 5.97 -5.98
CA SER A 31 3.66 5.95 -6.17
C SER A 31 4.34 7.06 -5.37
N GLU A 32 3.75 8.26 -5.32
CA GLU A 32 4.31 9.37 -4.51
C GLU A 32 4.35 9.03 -3.02
N ALA A 33 3.29 8.40 -2.50
CA ALA A 33 3.25 7.91 -1.12
C ALA A 33 4.33 6.83 -0.89
N GLN A 34 4.50 5.90 -1.84
CA GLN A 34 5.54 4.87 -1.75
C GLN A 34 6.95 5.48 -1.73
N PHE A 35 7.24 6.45 -2.61
CA PHE A 35 8.53 7.15 -2.61
C PHE A 35 8.79 7.90 -1.31
N LYS A 36 7.76 8.53 -0.75
CA LYS A 36 7.87 9.14 0.57
C LYS A 36 8.20 8.08 1.62
N THR A 37 7.46 6.97 1.67
CA THR A 37 7.73 5.90 2.64
C THR A 37 9.17 5.38 2.54
N THR A 38 9.67 5.12 1.34
CA THR A 38 11.04 4.68 1.11
C THR A 38 12.06 5.66 1.69
N LYS A 39 11.91 6.96 1.41
CA LYS A 39 12.84 8.01 1.86
C LYS A 39 12.80 8.29 3.37
N TYR A 40 11.71 7.91 4.02
CA TYR A 40 11.53 8.10 5.46
C TYR A 40 11.95 6.86 6.27
N MET A 41 12.43 5.79 5.63
CA MET A 41 13.05 4.69 6.36
C MET A 41 14.29 5.18 7.11
N SER A 42 14.46 4.66 8.33
CA SER A 42 15.53 5.09 9.24
C SER A 42 16.94 4.87 8.70
N ASP A 43 17.10 3.88 7.82
CA ASP A 43 18.35 3.47 7.18
C ASP A 43 18.44 3.90 5.71
N TYR A 44 17.54 4.78 5.25
CA TYR A 44 17.64 5.35 3.91
C TYR A 44 18.92 6.21 3.82
N PRO A 45 19.85 5.93 2.90
CA PRO A 45 21.13 6.62 2.87
C PRO A 45 20.99 8.04 2.33
N GLU A 46 21.84 8.96 2.82
CA GLU A 46 21.93 10.33 2.27
C GLU A 46 22.28 10.31 0.77
N ARG A 47 23.14 9.36 0.38
CA ARG A 47 23.50 9.05 -1.01
C ARG A 47 23.83 7.58 -1.17
N PHE A 48 23.58 7.03 -2.34
CA PHE A 48 24.08 5.71 -2.72
C PHE A 48 25.49 5.82 -3.29
N ASP A 49 26.41 4.98 -2.82
CA ASP A 49 27.81 5.00 -3.26
C ASP A 49 28.02 4.40 -4.65
N SER A 50 27.10 3.53 -5.07
CA SER A 50 27.12 2.90 -6.39
C SER A 50 25.74 2.37 -6.78
N LEU A 51 25.60 1.99 -8.05
CA LEU A 51 24.42 1.27 -8.53
C LEU A 51 24.23 -0.08 -7.82
N ALA A 52 25.33 -0.75 -7.44
CA ALA A 52 25.26 -2.00 -6.71
C ALA A 52 24.71 -1.78 -5.30
N HIS A 53 25.21 -0.78 -4.58
CA HIS A 53 24.70 -0.39 -3.26
C HIS A 53 23.21 -0.01 -3.34
N ALA A 54 22.81 0.78 -4.34
CA ALA A 54 21.40 1.10 -4.53
C ALA A 54 20.52 -0.15 -4.71
N ARG A 55 20.93 -1.09 -5.57
CA ARG A 55 20.17 -2.33 -5.80
C ARG A 55 20.04 -3.17 -4.53
N GLU A 56 21.14 -3.37 -3.82
CA GLU A 56 21.15 -4.12 -2.57
C GLU A 56 20.18 -3.52 -1.54
N TRP A 57 20.25 -2.20 -1.35
CA TRP A 57 19.37 -1.51 -0.41
C TRP A 57 17.90 -1.60 -0.84
N PHE A 58 17.60 -1.37 -2.12
CA PHE A 58 16.22 -1.43 -2.63
C PHE A 58 15.64 -2.85 -2.58
N ASP A 59 16.44 -3.88 -2.88
CA ASP A 59 16.00 -5.27 -2.79
C ASP A 59 15.64 -5.63 -1.34
N ALA A 60 16.50 -5.26 -0.38
CA ALA A 60 16.23 -5.44 1.05
C ALA A 60 14.98 -4.68 1.49
N PHE A 61 14.85 -3.40 1.11
CA PHE A 61 13.69 -2.58 1.43
C PHE A 61 12.39 -3.16 0.85
N ILE A 62 12.38 -3.57 -0.41
CA ILE A 62 11.20 -4.14 -1.08
C ILE A 62 10.79 -5.45 -0.42
N SER A 63 11.76 -6.31 -0.09
CA SER A 63 11.49 -7.56 0.64
C SER A 63 10.85 -7.28 1.99
N TYR A 64 11.48 -6.42 2.80
CA TYR A 64 10.96 -6.03 4.10
C TYR A 64 9.56 -5.40 4.01
N TYR A 65 9.37 -4.42 3.12
CA TYR A 65 8.11 -3.71 2.96
C TYR A 65 6.95 -4.65 2.59
N ASN A 66 7.19 -5.60 1.69
CA ASN A 66 6.17 -6.48 1.15
C ASN A 66 5.90 -7.72 2.02
N HIS A 67 6.91 -8.25 2.72
CA HIS A 67 6.83 -9.55 3.37
C HIS A 67 6.93 -9.51 4.90
N GLU A 68 7.46 -8.43 5.48
CA GLU A 68 7.73 -8.36 6.92
C GLU A 68 6.98 -7.21 7.61
N HIS A 69 7.02 -6.01 7.01
CA HIS A 69 6.38 -4.84 7.57
C HIS A 69 4.86 -4.97 7.57
N ARG A 70 4.24 -4.78 8.73
CA ARG A 70 2.78 -4.86 8.90
C ARG A 70 2.19 -3.45 8.84
N HIS A 71 1.33 -3.22 7.85
CA HIS A 71 0.83 -1.89 7.53
C HIS A 71 -0.53 -1.65 8.16
N SER A 72 -0.65 -0.59 8.96
CA SER A 72 -1.92 -0.23 9.62
C SER A 72 -3.06 0.04 8.63
N GLY A 73 -2.74 0.62 7.47
CA GLY A 73 -3.71 0.89 6.40
C GLY A 73 -4.36 -0.34 5.78
N ILE A 74 -3.80 -1.53 6.00
CA ILE A 74 -4.37 -2.81 5.54
C ILE A 74 -4.56 -3.78 6.71
N GLY A 75 -4.94 -3.27 7.89
CA GLY A 75 -5.28 -4.12 9.04
C GLY A 75 -4.09 -4.85 9.66
N LEU A 76 -2.90 -4.24 9.62
CA LEU A 76 -1.64 -4.82 10.09
C LEU A 76 -1.24 -6.09 9.30
N HIS A 77 -1.64 -6.19 8.04
CA HIS A 77 -1.17 -7.21 7.12
C HIS A 77 0.07 -6.74 6.35
N THR A 78 0.77 -7.70 5.73
CA THR A 78 1.83 -7.40 4.77
C THR A 78 1.21 -7.27 3.38
N PRO A 79 1.77 -6.43 2.47
CA PRO A 79 1.27 -6.30 1.10
C PRO A 79 1.22 -7.65 0.39
N ALA A 80 2.22 -8.52 0.61
CA ALA A 80 2.23 -9.86 0.05
C ALA A 80 1.04 -10.70 0.52
N SER A 81 0.68 -10.67 1.82
CA SER A 81 -0.47 -11.45 2.29
C SER A 81 -1.81 -10.99 1.69
N VAL A 82 -1.95 -9.69 1.41
CA VAL A 82 -3.13 -9.16 0.72
C VAL A 82 -3.10 -9.55 -0.75
N HIS A 83 -1.95 -9.41 -1.41
CA HIS A 83 -1.79 -9.70 -2.83
C HIS A 83 -2.01 -11.18 -3.17
N PHE A 84 -1.46 -12.08 -2.36
CA PHE A 84 -1.58 -13.53 -2.54
C PHE A 84 -2.84 -14.12 -1.89
N GLY A 85 -3.72 -13.29 -1.31
CA GLY A 85 -5.01 -13.74 -0.78
C GLY A 85 -4.95 -14.49 0.55
N THR A 86 -3.82 -14.51 1.25
CA THR A 86 -3.67 -15.20 2.54
C THR A 86 -4.07 -14.35 3.74
N ALA A 87 -4.45 -13.09 3.52
CA ALA A 87 -4.76 -12.15 4.59
C ALA A 87 -5.99 -12.55 5.43
N GLU A 88 -7.01 -13.17 4.83
CA GLU A 88 -8.19 -13.65 5.58
C GLU A 88 -7.82 -14.77 6.56
N GLU A 89 -7.06 -15.76 6.10
CA GLU A 89 -6.58 -16.86 6.94
C GLU A 89 -5.72 -16.35 8.12
N ILE A 90 -4.80 -15.42 7.85
CA ILE A 90 -3.99 -14.78 8.90
C ILE A 90 -4.87 -14.03 9.90
N ARG A 91 -5.96 -13.41 9.43
CA ARG A 91 -6.89 -12.68 10.29
C ARG A 91 -7.68 -13.62 11.19
N ASP A 92 -8.11 -14.77 10.68
CA ASP A 92 -8.81 -15.79 11.46
C ASP A 92 -7.89 -16.40 12.54
N GLN A 93 -6.64 -16.70 12.19
CA GLN A 93 -5.63 -17.13 13.16
C GLN A 93 -5.41 -16.08 14.27
N ARG A 94 -5.36 -14.79 13.91
CA ARG A 94 -5.32 -13.71 14.93
C ARG A 94 -6.56 -13.68 15.81
N ALA A 95 -7.73 -13.94 15.27
CA ALA A 95 -8.96 -13.96 16.06
C ALA A 95 -8.89 -15.02 17.16
N VAL A 96 -8.37 -16.21 16.84
CA VAL A 96 -8.13 -17.30 17.81
C VAL A 96 -7.15 -16.83 18.90
N THR A 97 -5.98 -16.33 18.51
CA THR A 97 -4.97 -15.84 19.48
C THR A 97 -5.51 -14.75 20.41
N LEU A 98 -6.28 -13.80 19.86
CA LEU A 98 -6.90 -12.73 20.65
C LEU A 98 -7.98 -13.27 21.60
N ALA A 99 -8.76 -14.26 21.18
CA ALA A 99 -9.75 -14.91 22.03
C ALA A 99 -9.09 -15.66 23.20
N GLU A 100 -8.01 -16.41 22.93
CA GLU A 100 -7.23 -17.10 23.96
C GLU A 100 -6.55 -16.14 24.94
N ALA A 101 -6.00 -15.02 24.44
CA ALA A 101 -5.41 -13.98 25.29
C ALA A 101 -6.47 -13.34 26.20
N TYR A 102 -7.66 -13.05 25.66
CA TYR A 102 -8.78 -12.50 26.42
C TYR A 102 -9.29 -13.48 27.48
N ALA A 103 -9.40 -14.77 27.15
CA ALA A 103 -9.85 -15.80 28.09
C ALA A 103 -8.88 -15.96 29.29
N ARG A 104 -7.57 -15.84 29.05
CA ARG A 104 -6.55 -15.95 30.11
C ARG A 104 -6.48 -14.74 31.03
N HIS A 105 -6.64 -13.53 30.47
CA HIS A 105 -6.43 -12.27 31.18
C HIS A 105 -7.48 -11.22 30.82
N PRO A 106 -8.78 -11.44 31.12
CA PRO A 106 -9.83 -10.52 30.74
C PRO A 106 -9.64 -9.11 31.34
N GLU A 107 -9.02 -9.00 32.52
CA GLU A 107 -8.71 -7.75 33.21
C GLU A 107 -7.77 -6.82 32.43
N ARG A 108 -6.97 -7.36 31.50
CA ARG A 108 -6.08 -6.56 30.65
C ARG A 108 -6.80 -5.87 29.49
N PHE A 109 -8.08 -6.16 29.29
CA PHE A 109 -8.85 -5.69 28.15
C PHE A 109 -10.11 -4.94 28.60
N GLY A 110 -10.21 -3.66 28.28
CA GLY A 110 -11.44 -2.90 28.52
C GLY A 110 -12.63 -3.38 27.68
N ARG A 111 -12.39 -4.08 26.56
CA ARG A 111 -13.39 -4.71 25.69
C ARG A 111 -12.79 -5.95 25.04
N ARG A 112 -13.63 -6.92 24.65
CA ARG A 112 -13.16 -8.11 23.93
C ARG A 112 -12.42 -7.70 22.64
N PRO A 113 -11.15 -8.08 22.47
CA PRO A 113 -10.36 -7.68 21.31
C PRO A 113 -10.88 -8.34 20.03
N ARG A 114 -10.70 -7.66 18.90
CA ARG A 114 -11.00 -8.18 17.55
C ARG A 114 -9.86 -7.81 16.60
N PRO A 115 -9.47 -8.70 15.67
CA PRO A 115 -8.47 -8.34 14.68
C PRO A 115 -9.02 -7.23 13.77
N PRO A 116 -8.18 -6.27 13.35
CA PRO A 116 -8.59 -5.21 12.43
C PRO A 116 -9.19 -5.77 11.14
N GLU A 117 -10.06 -5.00 10.51
CA GLU A 117 -10.58 -5.32 9.17
C GLU A 117 -9.60 -4.86 8.09
N ILE A 118 -9.58 -5.59 6.98
CA ILE A 118 -8.82 -5.22 5.78
C ILE A 118 -9.75 -4.36 4.91
N PRO A 119 -9.39 -3.12 4.58
CA PRO A 119 -10.21 -2.30 3.70
C PRO A 119 -10.36 -2.96 2.33
N LYS A 120 -11.62 -3.07 1.86
CA LYS A 120 -11.92 -3.64 0.53
C LYS A 120 -11.65 -2.68 -0.61
N THR A 121 -11.51 -1.39 -0.32
CA THR A 121 -11.38 -0.36 -1.33
C THR A 121 -10.48 0.76 -0.81
N ALA A 122 -9.64 1.27 -1.70
CA ALA A 122 -8.88 2.49 -1.48
C ALA A 122 -9.29 3.51 -2.55
N TRP A 123 -9.41 4.78 -2.16
CA TRP A 123 -9.80 5.86 -3.04
C TRP A 123 -8.71 6.93 -3.07
N ILE A 124 -8.31 7.35 -4.26
CA ILE A 124 -7.57 8.60 -4.46
C ILE A 124 -8.53 9.78 -4.34
N ASN A 125 -9.62 9.70 -5.10
CA ASN A 125 -10.73 10.64 -5.11
C ASN A 125 -12.01 9.84 -4.92
N ASP A 126 -12.51 9.79 -3.70
CA ASP A 126 -13.75 9.09 -3.36
C ASP A 126 -14.94 9.78 -4.05
N PRO A 127 -15.63 9.12 -5.00
CA PRO A 127 -16.73 9.72 -5.72
C PRO A 127 -17.88 10.14 -4.80
N ALA A 128 -18.08 9.45 -3.66
CA ALA A 128 -19.10 9.82 -2.68
C ALA A 128 -18.76 11.11 -1.90
N LYS A 129 -17.49 11.51 -1.91
CA LYS A 129 -17.01 12.75 -1.25
C LYS A 129 -16.76 13.88 -2.24
N ARG A 130 -17.08 13.69 -3.52
CA ARG A 130 -16.93 14.72 -4.54
C ARG A 130 -17.96 15.83 -4.26
N ARG A 131 -17.48 17.00 -3.83
CA ARG A 131 -18.34 18.19 -3.75
C ARG A 131 -18.72 18.61 -5.16
N GLU A 132 -20.01 18.85 -5.41
CA GLU A 132 -20.42 19.45 -6.67
C GLU A 132 -19.73 20.81 -6.82
N PRO A 133 -19.19 21.12 -8.01
CA PRO A 133 -18.65 22.44 -8.27
C PRO A 133 -19.78 23.46 -8.13
N ALA A 134 -19.50 24.58 -7.46
CA ALA A 134 -20.45 25.68 -7.36
C ALA A 134 -20.86 26.12 -8.78
N PRO A 135 -22.15 26.42 -9.03
CA PRO A 135 -22.60 26.85 -10.34
C PRO A 135 -21.83 28.11 -10.76
N GLN A 136 -21.23 28.05 -11.95
CA GLN A 136 -20.58 29.22 -12.54
C GLN A 136 -21.67 30.18 -13.00
N THR A 137 -21.90 31.25 -12.25
CA THR A 137 -22.68 32.40 -12.74
C THR A 137 -21.86 33.09 -13.83
N SER A 138 -22.40 33.13 -15.05
CA SER A 138 -21.88 33.91 -16.17
C SER A 138 -22.08 35.41 -15.97
#